data_AF-A0A7X2VHY1-F1
#
_entry.id   AF-A0A7X2VHY1-F1
#
_cell.length_a   1.000
_cell.length_b   1.000
_cell.length_c   1.000
_cell.angle_alpha   90.00
_cell.angle_beta   90.00
_cell.angle_gamma   90.00
#
_symmetry.space_group_name_H-M   'P 1'
#
loop_
_entity.id
_entity.type
_entity.pdbx_description
1 polymer ?
#
loop_
_entity_poly.entity_id
_entity_poly.type
_entity_poly.pdbx_seq_one_letter_code
_entity_poly.pdbx_strand_id
1 'polypeptide(L)'
;MNRQELIKKYEEILINGKSDFKSAHIYQTFLRELRQLNEPQKVTIPQFVADYIKDAKYYEWDLDDAFDHIVEESEGSEISEWFYTLGNVDVFARAWLDGYTVEKEKRYRVKAKGVYHHSSVLKLDSITGKWFFLFEVEEVEE
;
A
#
# COMPACT_ATOMS: atom_id res chain seq x y z
N MET A 1 17.96 -7.76 13.65
CA MET A 1 18.93 -7.19 12.69
C MET A 1 18.32 -7.29 11.32
N ASN A 2 17.88 -6.16 10.77
CA ASN A 2 17.23 -6.10 9.46
C ASN A 2 18.27 -6.24 8.33
N ARG A 3 17.87 -6.68 7.14
CA ARG A 3 18.77 -6.84 5.98
C ARG A 3 19.59 -5.57 5.68
N GLN A 4 18.99 -4.38 5.74
CA GLN A 4 19.65 -3.08 5.59
C GLN A 4 20.73 -2.83 6.66
N GLU A 5 20.48 -3.19 7.92
CA GLU A 5 21.48 -3.10 8.99
C GLU A 5 22.66 -4.03 8.72
N LEU A 6 22.39 -5.23 8.20
CA LEU A 6 23.41 -6.18 7.79
C LEU A 6 24.25 -5.65 6.62
N ILE A 7 23.61 -5.09 5.58
CA ILE A 7 24.29 -4.45 4.44
C ILE A 7 25.24 -3.37 4.93
N LYS A 8 24.72 -2.44 5.75
CA LYS A 8 25.50 -1.33 6.29
C LYS A 8 26.72 -1.80 7.08
N LYS A 9 26.53 -2.81 7.94
CA LYS A 9 27.63 -3.42 8.70
C LYS A 9 28.74 -3.95 7.79
N TYR A 10 28.40 -4.67 6.73
CA TYR A 10 29.41 -5.23 5.82
C TYR A 10 30.03 -4.19 4.88
N GLU A 11 29.30 -3.12 4.53
CA GLU A 11 29.86 -1.96 3.84
C GLU A 11 30.90 -1.24 4.71
N GLU A 12 30.61 -1.02 6.00
CA GLU A 12 31.56 -0.45 6.95
C GLU A 12 32.81 -1.33 7.11
N ILE A 13 32.66 -2.65 7.14
CA ILE A 13 33.79 -3.60 7.19
C ILE A 13 34.64 -3.51 5.92
N LEU A 14 34.03 -3.34 4.73
CA LEU A 14 34.76 -3.18 3.47
C LEU A 14 35.51 -1.84 3.40
N ILE A 15 34.93 -0.77 3.92
CA ILE A 15 35.51 0.58 3.87
C ILE A 15 36.62 0.74 4.91
N ASN A 16 36.38 0.26 6.15
CA ASN A 16 37.26 0.53 7.30
C ASN A 16 38.14 -0.66 7.69
N GLY A 17 37.79 -1.87 7.25
CA GLY A 17 38.52 -3.09 7.61
C GLY A 17 39.79 -3.24 6.78
N LYS A 18 40.93 -3.45 7.46
CA LYS A 18 42.14 -4.00 6.84
C LYS A 18 41.88 -5.43 6.41
N SER A 19 41.25 -5.60 5.26
CA SER A 19 40.88 -6.90 4.71
C SER A 19 41.71 -7.17 3.45
N ASP A 20 42.31 -8.34 3.41
CA ASP A 20 43.08 -8.82 2.27
C ASP A 20 42.17 -8.94 1.04
N PHE A 21 42.73 -8.92 -0.16
CA PHE A 21 41.97 -8.93 -1.41
C PHE A 21 40.93 -10.07 -1.50
N LYS A 22 41.27 -11.26 -0.98
CA LYS A 22 40.34 -12.41 -0.92
C LYS A 22 39.13 -12.13 -0.03
N SER A 23 39.36 -11.56 1.15
CA SER A 23 38.30 -11.26 2.12
C SER A 23 37.38 -10.16 1.58
N ALA A 24 37.94 -9.12 0.95
CA ALA A 24 37.16 -8.08 0.29
C ALA A 24 36.25 -8.66 -0.83
N HIS A 25 36.78 -9.58 -1.64
CA HIS A 25 35.99 -10.24 -2.69
C HIS A 25 34.83 -11.08 -2.13
N ILE A 26 35.04 -11.78 -1.01
CA ILE A 26 33.99 -12.55 -0.33
C ILE A 26 32.88 -11.62 0.18
N TYR A 27 33.23 -10.52 0.85
CA TYR A 27 32.24 -9.57 1.36
C TYR A 27 31.45 -8.88 0.23
N GLN A 28 32.10 -8.52 -0.87
CA GLN A 28 31.42 -7.98 -2.05
C GLN A 28 30.45 -8.99 -2.66
N THR A 29 30.85 -10.26 -2.76
CA THR A 29 29.98 -11.33 -3.27
C THR A 29 28.78 -11.54 -2.35
N PHE A 30 29.02 -11.62 -1.03
CA PHE A 30 27.96 -11.74 -0.03
C PHE A 30 26.99 -10.56 -0.07
N LEU A 31 27.47 -9.31 -0.14
CA LEU A 31 26.62 -8.14 -0.27
C LEU A 31 25.79 -8.17 -1.55
N ARG A 32 26.36 -8.63 -2.67
CA ARG A 32 25.64 -8.78 -3.94
C ARG A 32 24.51 -9.79 -3.82
N GLU A 33 24.77 -10.97 -3.25
CA GLU A 33 23.77 -12.01 -3.04
C GLU A 33 22.70 -11.56 -2.04
N LEU A 34 23.10 -10.90 -0.95
CA LEU A 34 22.19 -10.37 0.05
C LEU A 34 21.27 -9.26 -0.50
N ARG A 35 21.77 -8.43 -1.43
CA ARG A 35 20.95 -7.43 -2.16
C ARG A 35 19.97 -8.08 -3.13
N GLN A 36 20.29 -9.27 -3.65
CA GLN A 36 19.41 -10.06 -4.52
C GLN A 36 18.40 -10.89 -3.72
N LEU A 37 18.61 -11.08 -2.41
CA LEU A 37 17.65 -11.75 -1.55
C LEU A 37 16.37 -10.89 -1.50
N ASN A 38 15.26 -11.46 -1.99
CA ASN A 38 13.98 -10.76 -2.11
C ASN A 38 13.57 -10.11 -0.79
N GLU A 39 13.11 -8.85 -0.84
CA GLU A 39 12.34 -8.27 0.27
C GLU A 39 11.08 -9.11 0.48
N PRO A 40 10.49 -9.08 1.70
CA PRO A 40 9.12 -9.55 1.83
C PRO A 40 8.28 -8.83 0.78
N GLN A 41 7.62 -9.61 -0.08
CA GLN A 41 6.81 -9.05 -1.15
C GLN A 41 5.67 -8.27 -0.51
N LYS A 42 5.70 -6.95 -0.68
CA LYS A 42 4.56 -6.10 -0.34
C LYS A 42 3.36 -6.60 -1.12
N VAL A 43 2.31 -6.90 -0.36
CA VAL A 43 1.05 -7.34 -0.95
C VAL A 43 0.30 -6.15 -1.52
N THR A 44 -0.53 -6.41 -2.52
CA THR A 44 -1.44 -5.41 -3.07
C THR A 44 -2.79 -5.54 -2.37
N ILE A 45 -3.33 -4.44 -1.83
CA ILE A 45 -4.62 -4.42 -1.13
C ILE A 45 -5.53 -3.33 -1.69
N PRO A 46 -6.87 -3.47 -1.56
CA PRO A 46 -7.82 -2.41 -1.87
C PRO A 46 -7.66 -1.16 -0.99
N GLN A 47 -8.16 -0.01 -1.46
CA GLN A 47 -8.08 1.26 -0.74
C GLN A 47 -8.80 1.22 0.62
N PHE A 48 -10.01 0.63 0.69
CA PHE A 48 -10.75 0.54 1.96
C PHE A 48 -9.98 -0.26 3.04
N VAL A 49 -9.23 -1.29 2.65
CA VAL A 49 -8.37 -2.07 3.58
C VAL A 49 -7.19 -1.23 4.03
N ALA A 50 -6.59 -0.46 3.12
CA ALA A 50 -5.49 0.45 3.45
C ALA A 50 -5.92 1.53 4.46
N ASP A 51 -7.12 2.09 4.26
CA ASP A 51 -7.72 3.06 5.15
C ASP A 51 -8.01 2.43 6.53
N TYR A 52 -8.56 1.21 6.55
CA TYR A 52 -8.77 0.45 7.79
C TYR A 52 -7.46 0.23 8.58
N ILE A 53 -6.39 -0.21 7.92
CA ILE A 53 -5.08 -0.40 8.57
C ILE A 53 -4.56 0.93 9.13
N LYS A 54 -4.74 2.03 8.39
CA LYS A 54 -4.29 3.36 8.82
C LYS A 54 -5.06 3.82 10.07
N ASP A 55 -6.36 3.61 10.11
CA ASP A 55 -7.20 3.96 11.24
C ASP A 55 -6.87 3.10 12.46
N ALA A 56 -6.71 1.79 12.29
CA ALA A 56 -6.25 0.90 13.36
C ALA A 56 -4.91 1.37 13.95
N LYS A 57 -3.94 1.75 13.11
CA LYS A 57 -2.67 2.32 13.58
C LYS A 57 -2.83 3.67 14.27
N TYR A 58 -3.78 4.51 13.84
CA TYR A 58 -4.08 5.78 14.49
C TYR A 58 -4.66 5.57 15.90
N TYR A 59 -5.47 4.54 16.09
CA TYR A 59 -6.00 4.13 17.40
C TYR A 59 -5.03 3.29 18.23
N GLU A 60 -3.78 3.14 17.78
CA GLU A 60 -2.73 2.34 18.42
C GLU A 60 -3.10 0.85 18.60
N TRP A 61 -4.01 0.35 17.77
CA TRP A 61 -4.38 -1.06 17.77
C TRP A 61 -3.20 -1.93 17.34
N ASP A 62 -3.06 -3.06 18.03
CA ASP A 62 -2.21 -4.14 17.55
C ASP A 62 -2.95 -5.00 16.51
N LEU A 63 -2.29 -6.09 16.06
CA LEU A 63 -2.87 -6.94 15.02
C LEU A 63 -4.07 -7.75 15.54
N ASP A 64 -4.05 -8.10 16.83
CA ASP A 64 -5.12 -8.86 17.48
C ASP A 64 -6.35 -7.96 17.62
N ASP A 65 -6.17 -6.74 18.12
CA ASP A 65 -7.22 -5.72 18.19
C ASP A 65 -7.87 -5.50 16.82
N ALA A 66 -7.05 -5.37 15.76
CA ALA A 66 -7.56 -5.17 14.41
C ALA A 66 -8.39 -6.37 13.90
N PHE A 67 -8.03 -7.59 14.28
CA PHE A 67 -8.82 -8.78 13.91
C PHE A 67 -10.13 -8.83 14.68
N ASP A 68 -10.11 -8.57 15.98
CA ASP A 68 -11.31 -8.55 16.82
C ASP A 68 -12.31 -7.50 16.31
N HIS A 69 -11.83 -6.31 15.92
CA HIS A 69 -12.72 -5.29 15.37
C HIS A 69 -13.29 -5.66 13.99
N ILE A 70 -12.55 -6.40 13.13
CA ILE A 70 -13.11 -6.91 11.87
C ILE A 70 -14.21 -7.96 12.14
N VAL A 71 -14.15 -8.71 13.24
CA VAL A 71 -15.22 -9.62 13.67
C VAL A 71 -16.46 -8.85 14.14
N GLU A 72 -16.25 -7.74 14.86
CA GLU A 72 -17.34 -6.91 15.38
C GLU A 72 -18.06 -6.08 14.31
N GLU A 73 -17.42 -5.86 13.16
CA GLU A 73 -18.05 -5.24 12.00
C GLU A 73 -19.29 -6.04 11.55
N SER A 74 -20.33 -5.34 11.10
CA SER A 74 -21.59 -5.96 10.71
C SER A 74 -21.37 -7.05 9.67
N GLU A 75 -22.00 -8.22 9.83
CA GLU A 75 -21.99 -9.27 8.81
C GLU A 75 -22.37 -8.67 7.43
N GLY A 76 -21.46 -8.76 6.47
CA GLY A 76 -21.61 -8.17 5.14
C GLY A 76 -20.99 -6.77 4.95
N SER A 77 -20.22 -6.26 5.91
CA SER A 77 -19.35 -5.11 5.66
C SER A 77 -18.28 -5.46 4.61
N GLU A 78 -17.81 -4.46 3.86
CA GLU A 78 -16.82 -4.66 2.79
C GLU A 78 -15.52 -5.25 3.34
N ILE A 79 -15.11 -4.84 4.56
CA ILE A 79 -13.93 -5.37 5.23
C ILE A 79 -14.13 -6.82 5.71
N SER A 80 -15.30 -7.15 6.28
CA SER A 80 -15.61 -8.49 6.73
C SER A 80 -15.71 -9.48 5.57
N GLU A 81 -16.36 -9.10 4.46
CA GLU A 81 -16.46 -9.92 3.25
C GLU A 81 -15.08 -10.13 2.62
N TRP A 82 -14.29 -9.07 2.51
CA TRP A 82 -12.93 -9.18 1.96
C TRP A 82 -12.01 -10.03 2.83
N PHE A 83 -12.13 -9.93 4.16
CA PHE A 83 -11.29 -10.65 5.10
C PHE A 83 -11.69 -12.14 5.20
N TYR A 84 -12.97 -12.43 5.46
CA TYR A 84 -13.46 -13.79 5.72
C TYR A 84 -13.94 -14.51 4.45
N THR A 85 -14.84 -13.90 3.68
CA THR A 85 -15.48 -14.56 2.53
C THR A 85 -14.49 -14.77 1.39
N LEU A 86 -13.66 -13.77 1.09
CA LEU A 86 -12.61 -13.87 0.08
C LEU A 86 -11.31 -14.50 0.61
N GLY A 87 -11.21 -14.73 1.93
CA GLY A 87 -10.09 -15.44 2.56
C GLY A 87 -8.78 -14.67 2.54
N ASN A 88 -8.81 -13.35 2.67
CA ASN A 88 -7.62 -12.49 2.59
C ASN A 88 -6.89 -12.27 3.93
N VAL A 89 -7.12 -13.13 4.92
CA VAL A 89 -6.50 -13.04 6.26
C VAL A 89 -4.97 -12.95 6.18
N ASP A 90 -4.33 -13.86 5.42
CA ASP A 90 -2.88 -13.86 5.22
C ASP A 90 -2.37 -12.64 4.44
N VAL A 91 -3.21 -12.07 3.59
CA VAL A 91 -2.89 -10.85 2.83
C VAL A 91 -2.93 -9.65 3.77
N PHE A 92 -3.94 -9.55 4.63
CA PHE A 92 -4.01 -8.50 5.65
C PHE A 92 -2.81 -8.57 6.61
N ALA A 93 -2.50 -9.76 7.13
CA ALA A 93 -1.37 -9.95 8.06
C ALA A 93 -0.04 -9.53 7.40
N ARG A 94 0.19 -9.90 6.14
CA ARG A 94 1.36 -9.44 5.38
C ARG A 94 1.34 -7.94 5.12
N ALA A 95 0.19 -7.36 4.77
CA ALA A 95 0.06 -5.91 4.61
C ALA A 95 0.43 -5.16 5.89
N TRP A 96 0.04 -5.69 7.05
CA TRP A 96 0.33 -5.12 8.35
C TRP A 96 1.82 -5.18 8.72
N LEU A 97 2.48 -6.33 8.47
CA LEU A 97 3.86 -6.58 8.87
C LEU A 97 4.89 -6.07 7.86
N ASP A 98 4.68 -6.37 6.58
CA ASP A 98 5.63 -6.13 5.50
C ASP A 98 5.34 -4.82 4.73
N GLY A 99 4.18 -4.21 5.02
CA GLY A 99 3.63 -3.09 4.26
C GLY A 99 2.92 -3.54 2.99
N TYR A 100 2.29 -2.59 2.31
CA TYR A 100 1.43 -2.87 1.16
C TYR A 100 1.55 -1.81 0.07
N THR A 101 1.05 -2.16 -1.11
CA THR A 101 0.73 -1.21 -2.19
C THR A 101 -0.76 -1.18 -2.41
N VAL A 102 -1.34 0.01 -2.57
CA VAL A 102 -2.79 0.14 -2.79
C VAL A 102 -3.12 -0.09 -4.26
N GLU A 103 -4.12 -0.93 -4.53
CA GLU A 103 -4.68 -1.06 -5.87
C GLU A 103 -5.21 0.29 -6.34
N LYS A 104 -4.69 0.79 -7.46
CA LYS A 104 -5.22 2.00 -8.07
C LYS A 104 -6.66 1.73 -8.48
N GLU A 105 -7.62 2.40 -7.83
CA GLU A 105 -9.03 2.28 -8.18
C GLU A 105 -9.25 2.52 -9.67
N LYS A 106 -10.07 1.66 -10.28
CA LYS A 106 -10.50 1.84 -11.67
C LYS A 106 -11.41 3.05 -11.73
N ARG A 107 -10.85 4.21 -12.09
CA ARG A 107 -11.64 5.41 -12.39
C ARG A 107 -12.45 5.18 -13.67
N TYR A 108 -13.77 5.07 -13.55
CA TYR A 108 -14.67 4.94 -14.69
C TYR A 108 -15.04 6.33 -15.22
N ARG A 109 -14.69 6.62 -16.48
CA ARG A 109 -15.19 7.82 -17.18
C ARG A 109 -16.60 7.53 -17.71
N VAL A 110 -17.62 7.97 -16.99
CA VAL A 110 -19.02 7.84 -17.42
C VAL A 110 -19.32 8.89 -18.49
N LYS A 111 -19.69 8.45 -19.70
CA LYS A 111 -20.19 9.33 -20.77
C LYS A 111 -21.72 9.25 -20.82
N ALA A 112 -22.40 10.31 -20.42
CA ALA A 112 -23.86 10.42 -20.52
C ALA A 112 -24.27 11.02 -21.86
N LYS A 113 -25.27 10.43 -22.53
CA LYS A 113 -25.84 11.00 -23.76
C LYS A 113 -26.63 12.27 -23.41
N GLY A 114 -26.47 13.33 -24.20
CA GLY A 114 -27.13 14.61 -23.98
C GLY A 114 -26.40 15.57 -23.03
N VAL A 115 -25.18 15.22 -22.58
CA VAL A 115 -24.30 16.09 -21.79
C VAL A 115 -23.19 16.64 -22.68
N TYR A 116 -22.84 17.93 -22.53
CA TYR A 116 -21.78 18.57 -23.31
C TYR A 116 -20.45 17.84 -23.16
N HIS A 117 -19.67 17.75 -24.26
CA HIS A 117 -18.40 17.03 -24.28
C HIS A 117 -17.38 17.52 -23.22
N HIS A 118 -17.48 18.79 -22.81
CA HIS A 118 -16.58 19.43 -21.83
C HIS A 118 -17.10 19.40 -20.38
N SER A 119 -18.31 18.86 -20.13
CA SER A 119 -18.88 18.68 -18.79
C SER A 119 -18.92 17.20 -18.41
N SER A 120 -17.75 16.56 -18.40
CA SER A 120 -17.61 15.11 -18.32
C SER A 120 -17.39 14.57 -16.90
N VAL A 121 -17.34 15.41 -15.86
CA VAL A 121 -16.98 14.96 -14.49
C VAL A 121 -18.20 14.99 -13.60
N LEU A 122 -18.69 13.80 -13.21
CA LEU A 122 -19.74 13.64 -12.22
C LEU A 122 -19.12 13.73 -10.82
N LYS A 123 -19.58 14.68 -10.01
CA LYS A 123 -19.13 14.89 -8.62
C LYS A 123 -20.28 14.64 -7.65
N LEU A 124 -19.94 14.10 -6.47
CA LEU A 124 -20.85 13.98 -5.34
C LEU A 124 -20.67 15.21 -4.44
N ASP A 125 -21.76 15.91 -4.17
CA ASP A 125 -21.80 16.90 -3.10
C ASP A 125 -21.85 16.16 -1.76
N SER A 126 -20.78 16.27 -0.97
CA SER A 126 -20.68 15.60 0.35
C SER A 126 -21.62 16.19 1.40
N ILE A 127 -22.16 17.40 1.18
CA ILE A 127 -23.07 18.08 2.11
C ILE A 127 -24.51 17.69 1.77
N THR A 128 -24.89 17.72 0.50
CA THR A 128 -26.27 17.45 0.07
C THR A 128 -26.53 16.00 -0.33
N GLY A 129 -25.48 15.19 -0.50
CA GLY A 129 -25.56 13.80 -0.98
C GLY A 129 -26.01 13.68 -2.43
N LYS A 130 -26.02 14.78 -3.19
CA LYS A 130 -26.51 14.82 -4.58
C LYS A 130 -25.36 14.78 -5.58
N TRP A 131 -25.57 14.07 -6.66
CA TRP A 131 -24.64 14.04 -7.79
C TRP A 131 -24.90 15.18 -8.77
N PHE A 132 -23.85 15.84 -9.23
CA PHE A 132 -23.93 16.91 -10.23
C PHE A 132 -22.76 16.84 -11.22
N PHE A 133 -22.94 17.38 -12.42
CA PHE A 133 -21.87 17.48 -13.41
C PHE A 133 -21.11 18.80 -13.22
N LEU A 134 -19.78 18.73 -13.10
CA LEU A 134 -18.92 19.89 -13.10
C LEU A 134 -18.36 20.14 -14.52
N PHE A 135 -18.30 21.42 -14.89
CA PHE A 135 -17.55 21.88 -16.06
C PHE A 135 -16.09 22.05 -15.64
N GLU A 136 -15.19 21.32 -16.27
CA GLU A 136 -13.76 21.58 -16.14
C GLU A 136 -13.44 22.68 -17.15
N VAL A 137 -13.23 23.91 -16.68
CA VAL A 137 -12.69 24.97 -17.50
C VAL A 137 -11.18 24.73 -17.52
N GLU A 138 -10.66 24.20 -18.63
CA GLU A 138 -9.22 24.26 -18.87
C GLU A 138 -8.86 25.75 -18.95
N GLU A 139 -8.15 26.27 -17.93
CA GLU A 139 -7.46 27.54 -18.07
C GLU A 139 -6.43 27.36 -19.18
N VAL A 140 -6.74 27.92 -20.34
CA VAL A 140 -5.77 28.10 -21.41
C VAL A 140 -4.84 29.20 -20.91
N GLU A 141 -3.67 28.82 -20.37
CA GLU A 141 -2.56 29.75 -20.21
C GLU A 141 -2.19 30.26 -21.62
N GLU A 142 -2.48 31.54 -21.87
CA GLU A 142 -2.06 32.30 -23.06
C GLU A 142 -0.54 32.53 -23.10
#